data_AF-A0A8D0LAY6-F1
#
_entry.id   AF-A0A8D0LAY6-F1
#
_cell.length_a   1.000
_cell.length_b   1.000
_cell.length_c   1.000
_cell.angle_alpha   90.00
_cell.angle_beta   90.00
_cell.angle_gamma   90.00
#
_symmetry.space_group_name_H-M   'P 1'
#
loop_
_entity.id
_entity.type
_entity.pdbx_description
1 polymer ?
#
loop_
_entity_poly.entity_id
_entity_poly.type
_entity_poly.pdbx_seq_one_letter_code
_entity_poly.pdbx_strand_id
1 'polypeptide(L)'
;EVLQNHVLEAKVFHTEYGTGVAILTGAHRFTLTTNIDDLKLRRLPEVPGLQKRPSCWAVLCQDRVLVILLAVGQELYLLDNTSFTLVTPPELSPHAGAYLQMAVSFNYRYLALFTDTGYIWMGMSSLKEKLCEFNCDFRAPPKQMAWCKRPRSKQRAVVVAWDRRLLVAGDAKEGIQYKQLTIEVLLDRLVLRRLYPLAIKICEYLRLSEIQGVSRILAHWACYKVQQKDKSDEEVAHAINQKLGDTPGISYSEIAARAYDCGRTELAIKLLEYEPRSGEQVPLLLKMKRSKLALSKAIESGDTDLVYTVVLHLKNELNRSTFFMTLQNQPVALSLYRQFCKHQEPETLKDLYNQDDNHQELGNLHVRSSYTSEKSMEGRVAELQDGVDEYYKAKNEFAAKATDDQIKLLRMQRRLQDDFDKPYLDYSLHDTVYNLILDGNHKRAEQLYRDFKIPDKRFWWLKISALAEREDWEEMEKFSKSKKSPIGYLPFVEICVKHHNRYEAKKFAPRVAPEQRVKAYILVGELDQAADTAIEHKSESELNLVLAKCTSSTDAAVAEKINRAKTQSLKK
;
A
#
# COMPACT_ATOMS: atom_id res chain seq x y z
N GLU A 1 -77.85 -12.36 -7.55
CA GLU A 1 -76.85 -12.58 -6.48
C GLU A 1 -75.41 -12.49 -6.97
N VAL A 2 -74.89 -13.43 -7.77
CA VAL A 2 -73.48 -13.37 -8.27
C VAL A 2 -73.21 -12.08 -9.04
N LEU A 3 -74.15 -11.63 -9.89
CA LEU A 3 -74.06 -10.35 -10.60
C LEU A 3 -74.18 -9.12 -9.69
N GLN A 4 -74.83 -9.24 -8.54
CA GLN A 4 -75.10 -8.11 -7.63
C GLN A 4 -73.99 -7.92 -6.60
N ASN A 5 -73.37 -9.01 -6.15
CA ASN A 5 -72.39 -8.98 -5.06
C ASN A 5 -70.94 -9.10 -5.56
N HIS A 6 -70.72 -9.17 -6.88
CA HIS A 6 -69.43 -9.45 -7.52
C HIS A 6 -68.80 -10.79 -7.08
N VAL A 7 -67.90 -11.33 -7.91
CA VAL A 7 -67.13 -12.54 -7.60
C VAL A 7 -65.84 -12.12 -6.90
N LEU A 8 -65.62 -12.62 -5.68
CA LEU A 8 -64.34 -12.45 -4.96
C LEU A 8 -63.33 -13.51 -5.38
N GLU A 9 -63.77 -14.77 -5.43
CA GLU A 9 -62.94 -15.91 -5.78
C GLU A 9 -63.81 -16.99 -6.41
N ALA A 10 -63.25 -17.75 -7.36
CA ALA A 10 -63.90 -18.92 -7.92
C ALA A 10 -62.90 -20.08 -7.99
N LYS A 11 -63.37 -21.30 -7.73
CA LYS A 11 -62.58 -22.53 -7.84
C LYS A 11 -63.27 -23.50 -8.78
N VAL A 12 -62.51 -23.94 -9.76
CA VAL A 12 -62.92 -24.99 -10.69
C VAL A 12 -62.63 -26.34 -10.04
N PHE A 13 -63.58 -27.26 -10.16
CA PHE A 13 -63.46 -28.63 -9.67
C PHE A 13 -64.05 -29.60 -10.70
N HIS A 14 -63.71 -30.88 -10.59
CA HIS A 14 -64.14 -31.91 -11.52
C HIS A 14 -65.03 -32.91 -10.80
N THR A 15 -66.12 -33.30 -11.44
CA THR A 15 -67.04 -34.33 -10.95
C THR A 15 -67.19 -35.42 -11.99
N GLU A 16 -67.85 -36.53 -11.63
CA GLU A 16 -68.26 -37.56 -12.60
C GLU A 16 -69.19 -37.00 -13.71
N TYR A 17 -69.84 -35.86 -13.44
CA TYR A 17 -70.83 -35.23 -14.33
C TYR A 17 -70.25 -34.09 -15.18
N GLY A 18 -68.94 -33.79 -15.06
CA GLY A 18 -68.27 -32.71 -15.79
C GLY A 18 -67.56 -31.71 -14.89
N THR A 19 -67.23 -30.55 -15.45
CA THR A 19 -66.51 -29.46 -14.78
C THR A 19 -67.47 -28.59 -14.01
N GLY A 20 -67.26 -28.48 -12.69
CA GLY A 20 -68.03 -27.62 -11.80
C GLY A 20 -67.26 -26.36 -11.40
N VAL A 21 -67.98 -25.35 -10.94
CA VAL A 21 -67.41 -24.08 -10.44
C VAL A 21 -68.08 -23.71 -9.14
N ALA A 22 -67.27 -23.49 -8.10
CA ALA A 22 -67.69 -22.91 -6.83
C ALA A 22 -67.26 -21.44 -6.79
N ILE A 23 -68.15 -20.58 -6.35
CA ILE A 23 -68.01 -19.12 -6.39
C ILE A 23 -68.21 -18.59 -4.97
N LEU A 24 -67.26 -17.79 -4.51
CA LEU A 24 -67.37 -16.93 -3.33
C LEU A 24 -67.71 -15.52 -3.79
N THR A 25 -68.85 -15.01 -3.34
CA THR A 25 -69.33 -13.66 -3.69
C THR A 25 -68.85 -12.58 -2.70
N GLY A 26 -68.97 -11.30 -3.05
CA GLY A 26 -68.63 -10.16 -2.18
C GLY A 26 -69.39 -10.12 -0.85
N ALA A 27 -70.56 -10.76 -0.78
CA ALA A 27 -71.33 -10.94 0.45
C ALA A 27 -70.84 -12.14 1.31
N HIS A 28 -69.67 -12.71 0.98
CA HIS A 28 -69.09 -13.88 1.64
C HIS A 28 -69.97 -15.15 1.59
N ARG A 29 -70.80 -15.25 0.55
CA ARG A 29 -71.68 -16.40 0.31
C ARG A 29 -71.14 -17.29 -0.78
N PHE A 30 -71.32 -18.60 -0.59
CA PHE A 30 -70.93 -19.62 -1.55
C PHE A 30 -72.09 -20.02 -2.46
N THR A 31 -71.80 -20.10 -3.75
CA THR A 31 -72.69 -20.63 -4.78
C THR A 31 -71.90 -21.59 -5.65
N LEU A 32 -72.45 -22.77 -5.95
CA LEU A 32 -71.77 -23.75 -6.80
C LEU A 32 -72.65 -24.22 -7.95
N THR A 33 -72.02 -24.56 -9.07
CA THR A 33 -72.61 -25.39 -10.13
C THR A 33 -71.76 -26.64 -10.28
N THR A 34 -72.39 -27.79 -10.49
CA THR A 34 -71.71 -29.08 -10.64
C THR A 34 -71.28 -29.36 -12.08
N ASN A 35 -71.89 -28.67 -13.04
CA ASN A 35 -71.54 -28.73 -14.46
C ASN A 35 -71.69 -27.31 -15.06
N ILE A 36 -70.71 -26.86 -15.83
CA ILE A 36 -70.74 -25.58 -16.56
C ILE A 36 -71.58 -25.63 -17.83
N ASP A 37 -71.76 -26.82 -18.43
CA ASP A 37 -72.57 -27.02 -19.63
C ASP A 37 -74.08 -27.00 -19.30
N ASP A 38 -74.45 -27.42 -18.08
CA ASP A 38 -75.80 -27.33 -17.51
C ASP A 38 -75.77 -26.44 -16.25
N LEU A 39 -75.77 -25.13 -16.46
CA LEU A 39 -75.49 -24.13 -15.43
C LEU A 39 -76.65 -24.02 -14.42
N LYS A 40 -76.61 -24.85 -13.38
CA LYS A 40 -77.54 -24.82 -12.24
C LYS A 40 -76.83 -24.36 -10.98
N LEU A 41 -76.89 -23.05 -10.74
CA LEU A 41 -76.31 -22.43 -9.55
C LEU A 41 -77.14 -22.79 -8.31
N ARG A 42 -76.47 -23.37 -7.31
CA ARG A 42 -77.04 -23.70 -6.00
C ARG A 42 -76.32 -22.89 -4.93
N ARG A 43 -77.10 -22.21 -4.10
CA ARG A 43 -76.58 -21.47 -2.94
C ARG A 43 -76.35 -22.45 -1.79
N LEU A 44 -75.23 -22.30 -1.10
CA LEU A 44 -74.93 -23.04 0.12
C LEU A 44 -75.37 -22.26 1.37
N PRO A 45 -75.55 -22.93 2.52
CA PRO A 45 -75.89 -22.29 3.78
C PRO A 45 -74.92 -21.16 4.16
N GLU A 46 -75.43 -20.14 4.85
CA GLU A 46 -74.61 -19.05 5.38
C GLU A 46 -73.99 -19.47 6.70
N VAL A 47 -72.68 -19.23 6.88
CA VAL A 47 -72.01 -19.44 8.16
C VAL A 47 -72.32 -18.24 9.07
N PRO A 48 -73.01 -18.42 10.22
CA PRO A 48 -73.35 -17.33 11.10
C PRO A 48 -72.10 -16.59 11.60
N GLY A 49 -72.09 -15.26 11.49
CA GLY A 49 -70.97 -14.44 11.98
C GLY A 49 -69.80 -14.24 11.01
N LEU A 50 -69.87 -14.75 9.78
CA LEU A 50 -68.84 -14.53 8.75
C LEU A 50 -68.89 -13.08 8.21
N GLN A 51 -68.29 -12.14 8.96
CA GLN A 51 -68.24 -10.71 8.63
C GLN A 51 -67.05 -10.33 7.73
N LYS A 52 -66.08 -11.23 7.57
CA LYS A 52 -64.86 -11.02 6.78
C LYS A 52 -64.67 -12.20 5.82
N ARG A 53 -63.89 -11.96 4.77
CA ARG A 53 -63.50 -13.03 3.84
C ARG A 53 -62.85 -14.18 4.63
N PRO A 54 -63.13 -15.44 4.27
CA PRO A 54 -62.45 -16.58 4.85
C PRO A 54 -60.95 -16.52 4.57
N SER A 55 -60.15 -17.13 5.44
CA SER A 55 -58.70 -17.16 5.29
C SER A 55 -58.28 -18.02 4.10
N CYS A 56 -58.91 -19.19 3.96
CA CYS A 56 -58.81 -20.06 2.80
C CYS A 56 -60.03 -21.01 2.74
N TRP A 57 -60.27 -21.63 1.60
CA TRP A 57 -61.34 -22.62 1.43
C TRP A 57 -61.02 -23.58 0.31
N ALA A 58 -61.69 -24.73 0.24
CA ALA A 58 -61.54 -25.69 -0.85
C ALA A 58 -62.83 -26.47 -1.09
N VAL A 59 -63.00 -26.96 -2.31
CA VAL A 59 -64.08 -27.88 -2.66
C VAL A 59 -63.63 -29.32 -2.41
N LEU A 60 -64.43 -30.06 -1.65
CA LEU A 60 -64.27 -31.48 -1.40
C LEU A 60 -65.40 -32.27 -2.07
N CYS A 61 -65.15 -33.53 -2.36
CA CYS A 61 -66.15 -34.49 -2.77
C CYS A 61 -66.11 -35.66 -1.78
N GLN A 62 -67.13 -35.77 -0.93
CA GLN A 62 -67.29 -36.83 0.06
C GLN A 62 -68.48 -37.68 -0.35
N ASP A 63 -68.27 -38.97 -0.66
CA ASP A 63 -69.33 -39.91 -1.05
C ASP A 63 -70.28 -39.38 -2.14
N ARG A 64 -69.70 -38.76 -3.18
CA ARG A 64 -70.37 -38.08 -4.31
C ARG A 64 -71.14 -36.80 -3.96
N VAL A 65 -71.09 -36.37 -2.69
CA VAL A 65 -71.62 -35.08 -2.25
C VAL A 65 -70.50 -34.04 -2.29
N LEU A 66 -70.76 -32.92 -2.95
CA LEU A 66 -69.86 -31.79 -2.97
C LEU A 66 -70.06 -30.97 -1.71
N VAL A 67 -68.97 -30.68 -1.02
CA VAL A 67 -68.97 -29.86 0.19
C VAL A 67 -67.86 -28.83 0.09
N ILE A 68 -68.08 -27.65 0.66
CA ILE A 68 -67.05 -26.62 0.78
C ILE A 68 -66.46 -26.69 2.17
N LEU A 69 -65.15 -26.88 2.25
CA LEU A 69 -64.41 -26.74 3.49
C LEU A 69 -63.85 -25.31 3.55
N LEU A 70 -64.22 -24.60 4.60
CA LEU A 70 -63.96 -23.17 4.80
C LEU A 70 -63.14 -22.96 6.07
N ALA A 71 -62.09 -22.16 6.00
CA ALA A 71 -61.34 -21.73 7.18
C ALA A 71 -61.65 -20.28 7.56
N VAL A 72 -61.90 -20.05 8.85
CA VAL A 72 -62.06 -18.73 9.45
C VAL A 72 -61.14 -18.65 10.66
N GLY A 73 -59.94 -18.14 10.47
CA GLY A 73 -58.92 -18.14 11.51
C GLY A 73 -58.51 -19.57 11.87
N GLN A 74 -58.78 -20.01 13.10
CA GLN A 74 -58.44 -21.35 13.61
C GLN A 74 -59.60 -22.36 13.47
N GLU A 75 -60.75 -21.92 12.96
CA GLU A 75 -61.94 -22.75 12.84
C GLU A 75 -62.14 -23.25 11.42
N LEU A 76 -62.58 -24.50 11.27
CA LEU A 76 -62.92 -25.12 9.99
C LEU A 76 -64.40 -25.46 9.94
N TYR A 77 -65.07 -25.01 8.89
CA TYR A 77 -66.49 -25.22 8.64
C TYR A 77 -66.67 -26.04 7.37
N LEU A 78 -67.49 -27.09 7.44
CA LEU A 78 -67.88 -27.91 6.30
C LEU A 78 -69.31 -27.55 5.92
N LEU A 79 -69.48 -27.07 4.70
CA LEU A 79 -70.72 -26.59 4.11
C LEU A 79 -71.22 -27.62 3.10
N ASP A 80 -72.36 -28.24 3.38
CA ASP A 80 -73.10 -29.07 2.42
C ASP A 80 -74.30 -28.29 1.85
N ASN A 81 -75.15 -28.94 1.04
CA ASN A 81 -76.30 -28.29 0.40
C ASN A 81 -77.38 -27.78 1.38
N THR A 82 -77.38 -28.25 2.62
CA THR A 82 -78.46 -28.10 3.61
C THR A 82 -77.98 -27.58 4.96
N SER A 83 -76.73 -27.85 5.34
CA SER A 83 -76.18 -27.58 6.65
C SER A 83 -74.75 -27.04 6.59
N PHE A 84 -74.31 -26.43 7.69
CA PHE A 84 -72.91 -26.14 7.94
C PHE A 84 -72.52 -26.79 9.27
N THR A 85 -71.33 -27.36 9.34
CA THR A 85 -70.83 -28.07 10.53
C THR A 85 -69.42 -27.60 10.87
N LEU A 86 -69.13 -27.39 12.16
CA LEU A 86 -67.77 -27.13 12.63
C LEU A 86 -67.02 -28.46 12.69
N VAL A 87 -65.83 -28.51 12.10
CA VAL A 87 -64.99 -29.71 12.00
C VAL A 87 -63.59 -29.43 12.52
N THR A 88 -62.92 -30.46 13.03
CA THR A 88 -61.54 -30.36 13.54
C THR A 88 -60.70 -31.48 12.94
N PRO A 89 -59.52 -31.18 12.37
CA PRO A 89 -58.64 -32.19 11.82
C PRO A 89 -58.07 -33.08 12.95
N PRO A 90 -58.00 -34.41 12.75
CA PRO A 90 -57.53 -35.33 13.76
C PRO A 90 -56.06 -35.08 14.08
N GLU A 91 -55.73 -35.15 15.37
CA GLU A 91 -54.37 -35.08 15.92
C GLU A 91 -53.56 -33.87 15.43
N LEU A 92 -54.20 -32.74 15.13
CA LEU A 92 -53.48 -31.50 14.84
C LEU A 92 -52.91 -30.90 16.14
N SER A 93 -51.67 -30.42 16.09
CA SER A 93 -51.05 -29.74 17.23
C SER A 93 -51.92 -28.60 17.75
N PRO A 94 -52.10 -28.43 19.08
CA PRO A 94 -52.83 -27.30 19.65
C PRO A 94 -52.16 -25.94 19.35
N HIS A 95 -50.91 -25.95 18.88
CA HIS A 95 -50.15 -24.77 18.47
C HIS A 95 -50.30 -24.44 16.97
N ALA A 96 -51.17 -25.15 16.25
CA ALA A 96 -51.31 -25.02 14.80
C ALA A 96 -51.98 -23.72 14.33
N GLY A 97 -52.37 -22.81 15.24
CA GLY A 97 -52.75 -21.44 14.85
C GLY A 97 -53.87 -21.36 13.80
N ALA A 98 -53.84 -20.32 12.96
CA ALA A 98 -54.84 -20.06 11.94
C ALA A 98 -54.48 -20.70 10.58
N TYR A 99 -55.47 -21.23 9.87
CA TYR A 99 -55.26 -21.83 8.55
C TYR A 99 -55.12 -20.75 7.48
N LEU A 100 -54.03 -20.80 6.72
CA LEU A 100 -53.71 -19.84 5.66
C LEU A 100 -53.89 -20.38 4.25
N GLN A 101 -53.71 -21.69 4.04
CA GLN A 101 -53.86 -22.31 2.72
C GLN A 101 -54.31 -23.77 2.84
N MET A 102 -55.07 -24.24 1.85
CA MET A 102 -55.54 -25.62 1.76
C MET A 102 -55.30 -26.17 0.37
N ALA A 103 -54.95 -27.44 0.27
CA ALA A 103 -54.82 -28.15 -0.99
C ALA A 103 -55.55 -29.50 -0.93
N VAL A 104 -56.37 -29.75 -1.93
CA VAL A 104 -57.12 -31.00 -2.08
C VAL A 104 -56.49 -31.81 -3.20
N SER A 105 -56.33 -33.11 -3.02
CA SER A 105 -55.80 -33.96 -4.08
C SER A 105 -56.77 -34.04 -5.25
N PHE A 106 -56.26 -34.23 -6.46
CA PHE A 106 -57.08 -34.26 -7.68
C PHE A 106 -58.24 -35.28 -7.62
N ASN A 107 -58.03 -36.40 -6.91
CA ASN A 107 -59.04 -37.44 -6.69
C ASN A 107 -59.90 -37.22 -5.43
N TYR A 108 -59.88 -36.02 -4.84
CA TYR A 108 -60.62 -35.63 -3.63
C TYR A 108 -60.37 -36.48 -2.38
N ARG A 109 -59.36 -37.35 -2.36
CA ARG A 109 -59.12 -38.28 -1.26
C ARG A 109 -58.29 -37.70 -0.12
N TYR A 110 -57.42 -36.73 -0.42
CA TYR A 110 -56.49 -36.16 0.55
C TYR A 110 -56.65 -34.65 0.66
N LEU A 111 -56.41 -34.16 1.86
CA LEU A 111 -56.47 -32.76 2.22
C LEU A 111 -55.16 -32.39 2.93
N ALA A 112 -54.58 -31.28 2.51
CA ALA A 112 -53.44 -30.68 3.17
C ALA A 112 -53.79 -29.27 3.63
N LEU A 113 -53.36 -28.92 4.83
CA LEU A 113 -53.62 -27.65 5.49
C LEU A 113 -52.29 -27.01 5.85
N PHE A 114 -52.15 -25.71 5.59
CA PHE A 114 -51.02 -24.91 6.01
C PHE A 114 -51.49 -23.80 6.94
N THR A 115 -50.69 -23.54 7.97
CA THR A 115 -51.04 -22.66 9.08
C THR A 115 -50.06 -21.50 9.25
N ASP A 116 -50.47 -20.45 9.95
CA ASP A 116 -49.65 -19.25 10.23
C ASP A 116 -48.46 -19.52 11.17
N THR A 117 -48.50 -20.60 11.94
CA THR A 117 -47.39 -21.07 12.78
C THR A 117 -46.43 -22.01 12.04
N GLY A 118 -46.71 -22.32 10.77
CA GLY A 118 -45.83 -23.10 9.89
C GLY A 118 -46.05 -24.60 9.91
N TYR A 119 -47.12 -25.08 10.54
CA TYR A 119 -47.53 -26.48 10.43
C TYR A 119 -48.15 -26.76 9.06
N ILE A 120 -47.73 -27.90 8.49
CA ILE A 120 -48.39 -28.55 7.36
C ILE A 120 -49.00 -29.84 7.88
N TRP A 121 -50.33 -29.88 7.90
CA TRP A 121 -51.10 -31.09 8.22
C TRP A 121 -51.54 -31.77 6.93
N MET A 122 -51.43 -33.08 6.88
CA MET A 122 -51.82 -33.92 5.75
C MET A 122 -52.70 -35.06 6.25
N GLY A 123 -53.85 -35.25 5.62
CA GLY A 123 -54.81 -36.28 6.02
C GLY A 123 -55.78 -36.66 4.93
N MET A 124 -56.75 -37.51 5.27
CA MET A 124 -57.89 -37.78 4.40
C MET A 124 -58.83 -36.57 4.35
N SER A 125 -59.43 -36.33 3.19
CA SER A 125 -60.43 -35.26 2.99
C SER A 125 -61.71 -35.45 3.80
N SER A 126 -61.98 -36.67 4.28
CA SER A 126 -63.06 -36.99 5.22
C SER A 126 -62.79 -36.48 6.63
N LEU A 127 -61.58 -35.98 6.91
CA LEU A 127 -61.12 -35.57 8.25
C LEU A 127 -61.20 -36.70 9.30
N LYS A 128 -61.18 -37.97 8.87
CA LYS A 128 -61.22 -39.13 9.77
C LYS A 128 -59.83 -39.69 10.12
N GLU A 129 -58.84 -39.48 9.25
CA GLU A 129 -57.51 -40.06 9.39
C GLU A 129 -56.44 -39.01 9.06
N LYS A 130 -55.45 -38.88 9.96
CA LYS A 130 -54.23 -38.10 9.74
C LYS A 130 -53.19 -38.97 9.06
N LEU A 131 -52.52 -38.43 8.04
CA LEU A 131 -51.39 -39.08 7.38
C LEU A 131 -50.06 -38.62 8.00
N CYS A 132 -49.87 -37.31 8.12
CA CYS A 132 -48.65 -36.73 8.63
C CYS A 132 -48.89 -35.28 9.09
N GLU A 133 -48.04 -34.82 10.00
CA GLU A 133 -47.92 -33.41 10.39
C GLU A 133 -46.45 -33.11 10.59
N PHE A 134 -46.01 -31.95 10.09
CA PHE A 134 -44.68 -31.44 10.38
C PHE A 134 -44.69 -29.92 10.35
N ASN A 135 -43.78 -29.31 11.12
CA ASN A 135 -43.56 -27.88 11.11
C ASN A 135 -42.42 -27.57 10.13
N CYS A 136 -42.64 -26.63 9.22
CA CYS A 136 -41.65 -26.20 8.23
C CYS A 136 -41.00 -24.85 8.58
N ASP A 137 -41.33 -24.28 9.74
CA ASP A 137 -40.87 -22.98 10.27
C ASP A 137 -41.20 -21.76 9.39
N PHE A 138 -41.90 -21.97 8.28
CA PHE A 138 -42.39 -20.92 7.40
C PHE A 138 -43.69 -20.35 7.93
N ARG A 139 -43.75 -19.04 8.18
CA ARG A 139 -44.97 -18.36 8.65
C ARG A 139 -45.70 -17.58 7.55
N ALA A 140 -45.02 -17.34 6.43
CA ALA A 140 -45.61 -16.62 5.30
C ALA A 140 -46.58 -17.55 4.53
N PRO A 141 -47.73 -17.04 4.05
CA PRO A 141 -48.64 -17.83 3.23
C PRO A 141 -47.97 -18.28 1.93
N PRO A 142 -48.08 -19.55 1.52
CA PRO A 142 -47.49 -20.05 0.30
C PRO A 142 -48.23 -19.50 -0.92
N LYS A 143 -47.50 -19.25 -2.01
CA LYS A 143 -48.07 -18.83 -3.29
C LYS A 143 -48.85 -19.95 -3.95
N GLN A 144 -48.38 -21.19 -3.76
CA GLN A 144 -49.03 -22.37 -4.31
C GLN A 144 -48.82 -23.56 -3.38
N MET A 145 -49.84 -24.40 -3.30
CA MET A 145 -49.83 -25.64 -2.54
C MET A 145 -50.57 -26.69 -3.35
N ALA A 146 -49.90 -27.81 -3.65
CA ALA A 146 -50.49 -28.85 -4.50
C ALA A 146 -50.03 -30.24 -4.07
N TRP A 147 -50.95 -31.20 -4.16
CA TRP A 147 -50.61 -32.61 -4.01
C TRP A 147 -49.88 -33.11 -5.24
N CYS A 148 -48.80 -33.85 -5.02
CA CYS A 148 -48.09 -34.59 -6.05
C CYS A 148 -47.96 -36.06 -5.67
N LYS A 149 -47.92 -36.91 -6.69
CA LYS A 149 -47.72 -38.34 -6.53
C LYS A 149 -46.86 -38.83 -7.68
N ARG A 150 -45.80 -39.57 -7.36
CA ARG A 150 -44.97 -40.18 -8.40
C ARG A 150 -45.77 -41.30 -9.09
N PRO A 151 -45.78 -41.38 -10.43
CA PRO A 151 -46.39 -42.51 -11.14
C PRO A 151 -45.86 -43.84 -10.56
N ARG A 152 -46.77 -44.78 -10.27
CA ARG A 152 -46.47 -46.10 -9.67
C ARG A 152 -45.95 -46.09 -8.21
N SER A 153 -45.79 -44.94 -7.55
CA SER A 153 -45.47 -44.88 -6.12
C SER A 153 -46.74 -44.85 -5.26
N LYS A 154 -46.70 -45.45 -4.07
CA LYS A 154 -47.73 -45.26 -3.05
C LYS A 154 -47.49 -44.00 -2.22
N GLN A 155 -46.27 -43.45 -2.25
CA GLN A 155 -45.89 -42.24 -1.52
C GLN A 155 -46.61 -41.02 -2.08
N ARG A 156 -47.15 -40.23 -1.17
CA ARG A 156 -47.85 -38.99 -1.46
C ARG A 156 -47.01 -37.86 -0.94
N ALA A 157 -47.06 -36.72 -1.61
CA ALA A 157 -46.41 -35.54 -1.12
C ALA A 157 -47.22 -34.30 -1.45
N VAL A 158 -46.99 -33.25 -0.67
CA VAL A 158 -47.50 -31.91 -0.93
C VAL A 158 -46.30 -31.05 -1.28
N VAL A 159 -46.38 -30.37 -2.42
CA VAL A 159 -45.42 -29.36 -2.82
C VAL A 159 -45.96 -28.01 -2.40
N VAL A 160 -45.16 -27.28 -1.64
CA VAL A 160 -45.48 -25.94 -1.15
C VAL A 160 -44.45 -24.97 -1.70
N ALA A 161 -44.91 -23.93 -2.41
CA ALA A 161 -44.05 -22.98 -3.10
C ALA A 161 -44.20 -21.56 -2.53
N TRP A 162 -43.04 -20.96 -2.27
CA TRP A 162 -42.85 -19.54 -1.96
C TRP A 162 -41.95 -18.90 -3.01
N ASP A 163 -41.67 -17.60 -2.91
CA ASP A 163 -40.90 -16.83 -3.89
C ASP A 163 -39.56 -17.45 -4.31
N ARG A 164 -38.78 -17.94 -3.34
CA ARG A 164 -37.42 -18.46 -3.57
C ARG A 164 -37.20 -19.86 -3.00
N ARG A 165 -38.27 -20.51 -2.55
CA ARG A 165 -38.21 -21.77 -1.82
C ARG A 165 -39.34 -22.69 -2.26
N LEU A 166 -39.02 -23.95 -2.44
CA LEU A 166 -39.97 -25.01 -2.74
C LEU A 166 -39.76 -26.14 -1.75
N LEU A 167 -40.81 -26.53 -1.04
CA LEU A 167 -40.80 -27.58 -0.04
C LEU A 167 -41.60 -28.76 -0.55
N VAL A 168 -41.04 -29.97 -0.42
CA VAL A 168 -41.75 -31.22 -0.70
C VAL A 168 -41.94 -31.95 0.63
N ALA A 169 -43.18 -31.98 1.08
CA ALA A 169 -43.63 -32.63 2.30
C ALA A 169 -44.19 -34.02 1.98
N GLY A 170 -43.67 -35.09 2.60
CA GLY A 170 -44.19 -36.45 2.40
C GLY A 170 -44.75 -37.04 3.69
N ASP A 171 -44.92 -38.37 3.69
CA ASP A 171 -45.38 -39.12 4.87
C ASP A 171 -44.32 -39.20 6.01
N ALA A 172 -43.13 -38.63 5.80
CA ALA A 172 -42.06 -38.55 6.79
C ALA A 172 -42.15 -37.26 7.63
N LYS A 173 -41.53 -37.28 8.82
CA LYS A 173 -41.44 -36.10 9.72
C LYS A 173 -40.53 -34.98 9.18
N GLU A 174 -39.82 -35.22 8.07
CA GLU A 174 -38.93 -34.27 7.43
C GLU A 174 -39.39 -34.00 5.99
N GLY A 175 -39.26 -32.73 5.56
CA GLY A 175 -39.51 -32.30 4.19
C GLY A 175 -38.21 -32.00 3.43
N ILE A 176 -38.25 -32.13 2.11
CA ILE A 176 -37.11 -31.75 1.25
C ILE A 176 -37.29 -30.31 0.78
N GLN A 177 -36.33 -29.45 1.09
CA GLN A 177 -36.36 -28.05 0.68
C GLN A 177 -35.40 -27.78 -0.48
N TYR A 178 -35.93 -27.17 -1.54
CA TYR A 178 -35.17 -26.65 -2.67
C TYR A 178 -35.13 -25.11 -2.60
N LYS A 179 -33.94 -24.55 -2.84
CA LYS A 179 -33.76 -23.12 -3.08
C LYS A 179 -33.74 -22.87 -4.58
N GLN A 180 -34.25 -21.72 -5.01
CA GLN A 180 -34.16 -21.30 -6.41
C GLN A 180 -32.69 -21.30 -6.87
N LEU A 181 -32.42 -21.86 -8.06
CA LEU A 181 -31.09 -21.87 -8.65
C LEU A 181 -30.67 -20.44 -9.02
N THR A 182 -29.55 -19.97 -8.48
CA THR A 182 -28.99 -18.67 -8.85
C THR A 182 -28.21 -18.77 -10.16
N ILE A 183 -28.05 -17.64 -10.85
CA ILE A 183 -27.26 -17.54 -12.09
C ILE A 183 -25.81 -18.00 -11.85
N GLU A 184 -25.21 -17.59 -10.73
CA GLU A 184 -23.86 -18.00 -10.34
C GLU A 184 -23.72 -19.52 -10.23
N VAL A 185 -24.65 -20.19 -9.53
CA VAL A 185 -24.60 -21.65 -9.36
C VAL A 185 -24.86 -22.37 -10.69
N LEU A 186 -25.70 -21.81 -11.58
CA LEU A 186 -25.87 -22.34 -12.93
C LEU A 186 -24.55 -22.26 -13.72
N LEU A 187 -23.90 -21.10 -13.73
CA LEU A 187 -22.62 -20.89 -14.42
C LEU A 187 -21.54 -21.82 -13.86
N ASP A 188 -21.41 -21.93 -12.54
CA ASP A 188 -20.45 -22.83 -11.89
C ASP A 188 -20.67 -24.28 -12.32
N ARG A 189 -21.92 -24.74 -12.39
CA ARG A 189 -22.26 -26.09 -12.87
C ARG A 189 -21.90 -26.30 -14.34
N LEU A 190 -22.10 -25.30 -15.19
CA LEU A 190 -21.72 -25.38 -16.61
C LEU A 190 -20.21 -25.43 -16.79
N VAL A 191 -19.48 -24.60 -16.04
CA VAL A 191 -18.02 -24.56 -16.00
C VAL A 191 -17.44 -25.89 -15.54
N LEU A 192 -17.96 -26.47 -14.44
CA LEU A 192 -17.53 -27.79 -13.95
C LEU A 192 -17.81 -28.92 -14.95
N ARG A 193 -18.90 -28.82 -15.73
CA ARG A 193 -19.20 -29.75 -16.84
C ARG A 193 -18.45 -29.45 -18.13
N ARG A 194 -17.56 -28.45 -18.13
CA ARG A 194 -16.73 -28.03 -19.28
C ARG A 194 -17.54 -27.49 -20.46
N LEU A 195 -18.76 -27.01 -20.21
CA LEU A 195 -19.62 -26.37 -21.20
C LEU A 195 -19.32 -24.87 -21.29
N TYR A 196 -18.04 -24.52 -21.46
CA TYR A 196 -17.56 -23.13 -21.46
C TYR A 196 -18.26 -22.23 -22.50
N PRO A 197 -18.47 -22.65 -23.77
CA PRO A 197 -19.12 -21.79 -24.76
C PRO A 197 -20.57 -21.44 -24.38
N LEU A 198 -21.29 -22.38 -23.75
CA LEU A 198 -22.65 -22.13 -23.29
C LEU A 198 -22.67 -21.18 -22.10
N ALA A 199 -21.75 -21.36 -21.15
CA ALA A 199 -21.59 -20.46 -20.01
C ALA A 199 -21.27 -19.02 -20.46
N ILE A 200 -20.38 -18.85 -21.44
CA ILE A 200 -20.02 -17.54 -22.02
C ILE A 200 -21.26 -16.88 -22.67
N LYS A 201 -21.99 -17.61 -23.52
CA LYS A 201 -23.22 -17.09 -24.16
C LYS A 201 -24.28 -16.64 -23.13
N ILE A 202 -24.40 -17.36 -22.02
CA ILE A 202 -25.31 -17.00 -20.92
C ILE A 202 -24.82 -15.71 -20.23
N CYS A 203 -23.52 -15.57 -19.97
CA CYS A 203 -22.95 -14.35 -19.40
C CYS A 203 -23.14 -13.12 -20.31
N GLU A 204 -22.91 -13.28 -21.61
CA GLU A 204 -23.11 -12.23 -22.62
C GLU A 204 -24.59 -11.81 -22.69
N TYR A 205 -25.50 -12.78 -22.72
CA TYR A 205 -26.94 -12.52 -22.76
C TYR A 205 -27.42 -11.78 -21.50
N LEU A 206 -26.94 -12.17 -20.33
CA LEU A 206 -27.30 -11.56 -19.05
C LEU A 206 -26.53 -10.26 -18.75
N ARG A 207 -25.57 -9.87 -19.60
CA ARG A 207 -24.71 -8.69 -19.45
C ARG A 207 -24.03 -8.62 -18.08
N LEU A 208 -23.51 -9.76 -17.63
CA LEU A 208 -22.73 -9.83 -16.39
C LEU A 208 -21.42 -9.04 -16.55
N SER A 209 -20.90 -8.49 -15.44
CA SER A 209 -19.60 -7.81 -15.47
C SER A 209 -18.51 -8.76 -15.98
N GLU A 210 -17.53 -8.24 -16.72
CA GLU A 210 -16.49 -9.06 -17.35
C GLU A 210 -15.73 -9.92 -16.32
N ILE A 211 -15.46 -9.35 -15.15
CA ILE A 211 -14.78 -10.01 -14.03
C ILE A 211 -15.61 -11.18 -13.46
N GLN A 212 -16.92 -10.99 -13.25
CA GLN A 212 -17.79 -12.03 -12.68
C GLN A 212 -18.30 -13.03 -13.72
N GLY A 213 -18.27 -12.65 -15.00
CA GLY A 213 -18.78 -13.43 -16.12
C GLY A 213 -17.68 -14.11 -16.91
N VAL A 214 -17.28 -13.50 -18.02
CA VAL A 214 -16.44 -14.14 -19.05
C VAL A 214 -15.02 -14.38 -18.57
N SER A 215 -14.37 -13.42 -17.90
CA SER A 215 -12.98 -13.54 -17.43
C SER A 215 -12.82 -14.69 -16.43
N ARG A 216 -13.77 -14.86 -15.50
CA ARG A 216 -13.80 -16.00 -14.56
C ARG A 216 -13.92 -17.35 -15.28
N ILE A 217 -14.80 -17.45 -16.28
CA ILE A 217 -14.99 -18.68 -17.06
C ILE A 217 -13.73 -19.02 -17.84
N LEU A 218 -13.09 -18.01 -18.45
CA LEU A 218 -11.86 -18.15 -19.21
C LEU A 218 -10.66 -18.54 -18.33
N ALA A 219 -10.54 -17.96 -17.13
CA ALA A 219 -9.52 -18.36 -16.14
C ALA A 219 -9.68 -19.84 -15.77
N HIS A 220 -10.91 -20.30 -15.50
CA HIS A 220 -11.16 -21.72 -15.21
C HIS A 220 -10.83 -22.62 -16.42
N TRP A 221 -11.18 -22.18 -17.64
CA TRP A 221 -10.82 -22.88 -18.86
C TRP A 221 -9.30 -23.01 -19.01
N ALA A 222 -8.53 -21.96 -18.74
CA ALA A 222 -7.07 -21.97 -18.80
C ALA A 222 -6.46 -22.88 -17.72
N CYS A 223 -6.96 -22.83 -16.48
CA CYS A 223 -6.59 -23.74 -15.41
C CYS A 223 -6.88 -25.22 -15.73
N TYR A 224 -7.93 -25.50 -16.49
CA TYR A 224 -8.18 -26.83 -17.04
C TYR A 224 -7.22 -27.18 -18.18
N LYS A 225 -6.89 -26.21 -19.04
CA LYS A 225 -6.00 -26.39 -20.19
C LYS A 225 -4.58 -26.76 -19.75
N VAL A 226 -4.04 -26.11 -18.71
CA VAL A 226 -2.70 -26.41 -18.19
C VAL A 226 -2.57 -27.83 -17.60
N GLN A 227 -3.68 -28.44 -17.18
CA GLN A 227 -3.72 -29.81 -16.66
C GLN A 227 -3.60 -30.89 -17.76
N GLN A 228 -3.74 -30.53 -19.04
CA GLN A 228 -3.65 -31.46 -20.17
C GLN A 228 -2.19 -31.89 -20.40
N LYS A 229 -1.86 -33.13 -20.03
CA LYS A 229 -0.50 -33.70 -20.15
C LYS A 229 -0.17 -34.24 -21.55
N ASP A 230 -1.17 -34.35 -22.41
CA ASP A 230 -1.07 -34.86 -23.78
C ASP A 230 -0.50 -33.85 -24.78
N LYS A 231 -0.27 -32.59 -24.37
CA LYS A 231 0.16 -31.50 -25.24
C LYS A 231 1.44 -30.86 -24.74
N SER A 232 2.26 -30.37 -25.67
CA SER A 232 3.50 -29.67 -25.35
C SER A 232 3.24 -28.40 -24.52
N ASP A 233 4.21 -28.02 -23.69
CA ASP A 233 4.13 -26.80 -22.88
C ASP A 233 4.01 -25.54 -23.75
N GLU A 234 4.61 -25.56 -24.96
CA GLU A 234 4.57 -24.44 -25.91
C GLU A 234 3.20 -24.25 -26.55
N GLU A 235 2.60 -25.33 -27.04
CA GLU A 235 1.26 -25.28 -27.62
C GLU A 235 0.22 -24.82 -26.60
N VAL A 236 0.35 -25.27 -25.35
CA VAL A 236 -0.57 -24.88 -24.28
C VAL A 236 -0.40 -23.41 -23.94
N ALA A 237 0.83 -22.91 -23.77
CA ALA A 237 1.10 -21.51 -23.50
C ALA A 237 0.57 -20.60 -24.63
N HIS A 238 0.86 -20.95 -25.88
CA HIS A 238 0.42 -20.17 -27.04
C HIS A 238 -1.12 -20.16 -27.18
N ALA A 239 -1.78 -21.31 -27.00
CA ALA A 239 -3.24 -21.39 -27.08
C ALA A 239 -3.94 -20.62 -25.95
N ILE A 240 -3.34 -20.57 -24.76
CA ILE A 240 -3.86 -19.75 -23.65
C ILE A 240 -3.67 -18.27 -23.99
N ASN A 241 -2.47 -17.85 -24.40
CA ASN A 241 -2.20 -16.46 -24.73
C ASN A 241 -3.06 -15.93 -25.90
N GLN A 242 -3.23 -16.73 -26.97
CA GLN A 242 -4.08 -16.35 -28.10
C GLN A 242 -5.53 -16.09 -27.69
N LYS A 243 -6.02 -16.76 -26.64
CA LYS A 243 -7.42 -16.63 -26.21
C LYS A 243 -7.62 -15.63 -25.08
N LEU A 244 -6.62 -15.45 -24.22
CA LEU A 244 -6.68 -14.58 -23.05
C LEU A 244 -5.98 -13.23 -23.24
N GLY A 245 -5.09 -13.10 -24.23
CA GLY A 245 -4.21 -11.95 -24.42
C GLY A 245 -4.96 -10.61 -24.51
N ASP A 246 -6.14 -10.62 -25.13
CA ASP A 246 -6.96 -9.41 -25.30
C ASP A 246 -8.03 -9.23 -24.22
N THR A 247 -8.17 -10.18 -23.28
CA THR A 247 -9.22 -10.12 -22.26
C THR A 247 -8.74 -9.43 -20.97
N PRO A 248 -9.34 -8.29 -20.59
CA PRO A 248 -8.94 -7.57 -19.39
C PRO A 248 -9.34 -8.32 -18.11
N GLY A 249 -8.52 -8.14 -17.06
CA GLY A 249 -8.81 -8.63 -15.70
C GLY A 249 -8.45 -10.09 -15.42
N ILE A 250 -7.73 -10.77 -16.33
CA ILE A 250 -7.24 -12.13 -16.10
C ILE A 250 -5.79 -12.10 -15.62
N SER A 251 -5.53 -12.74 -14.48
CA SER A 251 -4.19 -12.91 -13.91
C SER A 251 -3.53 -14.17 -14.48
N TYR A 252 -2.46 -14.00 -15.27
CA TYR A 252 -1.64 -15.13 -15.71
C TYR A 252 -0.89 -15.79 -14.55
N SER A 253 -0.63 -15.05 -13.47
CA SER A 253 -0.01 -15.59 -12.24
C SER A 253 -0.81 -16.76 -11.64
N GLU A 254 -2.14 -16.69 -11.60
CA GLU A 254 -2.99 -17.77 -11.07
C GLU A 254 -2.93 -19.02 -11.96
N ILE A 255 -2.95 -18.81 -13.28
CA ILE A 255 -2.89 -19.90 -14.26
C ILE A 255 -1.52 -20.58 -14.22
N ALA A 256 -0.44 -19.79 -14.09
CA ALA A 256 0.92 -20.28 -13.94
C ALA A 256 1.11 -21.04 -12.62
N ALA A 257 0.55 -20.55 -11.51
CA ALA A 257 0.57 -21.25 -10.23
C ALA A 257 -0.10 -22.62 -10.36
N ARG A 258 -1.24 -22.69 -11.07
CA ARG A 258 -1.91 -23.97 -11.34
C ARG A 258 -1.08 -24.91 -12.22
N ALA A 259 -0.36 -24.39 -13.21
CA ALA A 259 0.54 -25.18 -14.04
C ALA A 259 1.71 -25.75 -13.22
N TYR A 260 2.25 -24.96 -12.29
CA TYR A 260 3.29 -25.41 -11.35
C TYR A 260 2.79 -26.49 -10.40
N ASP A 261 1.60 -26.34 -9.82
CA ASP A 261 0.98 -27.37 -8.96
C ASP A 261 0.76 -28.71 -9.71
N CYS A 262 0.64 -28.65 -11.04
CA CYS A 262 0.54 -29.84 -11.90
C CYS A 262 1.90 -30.46 -12.27
N GLY A 263 3.01 -29.87 -11.79
CA GLY A 263 4.38 -30.27 -12.08
C GLY A 263 4.94 -29.75 -13.41
N ARG A 264 4.25 -28.84 -14.11
CA ARG A 264 4.68 -28.27 -15.40
C ARG A 264 5.40 -26.94 -15.19
N THR A 265 6.62 -27.02 -14.67
CA THR A 265 7.42 -25.84 -14.31
C THR A 265 7.75 -24.96 -15.52
N GLU A 266 8.11 -25.55 -16.67
CA GLU A 266 8.45 -24.77 -17.88
C GLU A 266 7.24 -24.05 -18.47
N LEU A 267 6.07 -24.71 -18.54
CA LEU A 267 4.80 -24.07 -18.88
C LEU A 267 4.49 -22.88 -17.94
N ALA A 268 4.67 -23.06 -16.62
CA ALA A 268 4.40 -22.00 -15.66
C ALA A 268 5.30 -20.77 -15.88
N ILE A 269 6.59 -20.97 -16.22
CA ILE A 269 7.51 -19.87 -16.56
C ILE A 269 7.03 -19.15 -17.82
N LYS A 270 6.69 -19.88 -18.88
CA LYS A 270 6.20 -19.29 -20.14
C LYS A 270 4.90 -18.52 -19.97
N LEU A 271 3.98 -19.01 -19.12
CA LEU A 271 2.74 -18.30 -18.82
C LEU A 271 2.98 -17.01 -18.03
N LEU A 272 3.96 -17.02 -17.12
CA LEU A 272 4.37 -15.85 -16.35
C LEU A 272 5.02 -14.75 -17.19
N GLU A 273 5.57 -15.06 -18.37
CA GLU A 273 6.11 -14.04 -19.29
C GLU A 273 5.00 -13.14 -19.86
N TYR A 274 3.76 -13.63 -19.90
CA TYR A 274 2.59 -12.86 -20.32
C TYR A 274 1.94 -12.06 -19.19
N GLU A 275 2.38 -12.21 -17.93
CA GLU A 275 1.86 -11.40 -16.81
C GLU A 275 2.47 -9.99 -16.85
N PRO A 276 1.66 -8.93 -17.04
CA PRO A 276 2.17 -7.56 -17.10
C PRO A 276 2.64 -7.03 -15.74
N ARG A 277 2.15 -7.60 -14.63
CA ARG A 277 2.48 -7.14 -13.27
C ARG A 277 3.69 -7.88 -12.71
N SER A 278 4.84 -7.23 -12.70
CA SER A 278 6.08 -7.80 -12.15
C SER A 278 5.96 -8.21 -10.68
N GLY A 279 5.16 -7.48 -9.88
CA GLY A 279 4.89 -7.81 -8.48
C GLY A 279 4.17 -9.15 -8.26
N GLU A 280 3.43 -9.64 -9.26
CA GLU A 280 2.80 -10.98 -9.23
C GLU A 280 3.74 -12.06 -9.80
N GLN A 281 4.59 -11.67 -10.74
CA GLN A 281 5.53 -12.56 -11.41
C GLN A 281 6.65 -13.03 -10.46
N VAL A 282 7.30 -12.09 -9.78
CA VAL A 282 8.51 -12.36 -8.98
C VAL A 282 8.26 -13.32 -7.81
N PRO A 283 7.20 -13.17 -6.98
CA PRO A 283 6.93 -14.10 -5.89
C PRO A 283 6.71 -15.54 -6.36
N LEU A 284 6.04 -15.72 -7.51
CA LEU A 284 5.82 -17.06 -8.06
C LEU A 284 7.13 -17.66 -8.59
N LEU A 285 7.99 -16.88 -9.24
CA LEU A 285 9.32 -17.33 -9.67
C LEU A 285 10.21 -17.76 -8.49
N LEU A 286 10.13 -17.05 -7.36
CA LEU A 286 10.80 -17.45 -6.11
C LEU A 286 10.26 -18.78 -5.58
N LYS A 287 8.93 -18.96 -5.52
CA LYS A 287 8.29 -20.23 -5.11
C LYS A 287 8.73 -21.40 -6.01
N MET A 288 8.93 -21.15 -7.29
CA MET A 288 9.41 -22.13 -8.28
C MET A 288 10.93 -22.40 -8.22
N LYS A 289 11.65 -21.82 -7.24
CA LYS A 289 13.12 -21.90 -7.10
C LYS A 289 13.89 -21.38 -8.31
N ARG A 290 13.31 -20.45 -9.08
CA ARG A 290 13.94 -19.78 -10.23
C ARG A 290 14.55 -18.45 -9.83
N SER A 291 15.38 -18.48 -8.80
CA SER A 291 16.03 -17.34 -8.15
C SER A 291 16.70 -16.33 -9.09
N LYS A 292 17.49 -16.82 -10.06
CA LYS A 292 18.20 -15.94 -11.02
C LYS A 292 17.24 -15.17 -11.92
N LEU A 293 16.18 -15.85 -12.39
CA LEU A 293 15.15 -15.26 -13.23
C LEU A 293 14.26 -14.30 -12.44
N ALA A 294 13.94 -14.62 -11.18
CA ALA A 294 13.22 -13.73 -10.28
C ALA A 294 13.99 -12.41 -10.07
N LEU A 295 15.32 -12.50 -9.89
CA LEU A 295 16.16 -11.31 -9.73
C LEU A 295 16.23 -10.47 -11.01
N SER A 296 16.40 -11.10 -12.18
CA SER A 296 16.41 -10.35 -13.45
C SER A 296 15.09 -9.66 -13.71
N LYS A 297 13.95 -10.33 -13.45
CA LYS A 297 12.62 -9.74 -13.60
C LYS A 297 12.33 -8.63 -12.60
N ALA A 298 12.81 -8.74 -11.36
CA ALA A 298 12.75 -7.64 -10.40
C ALA A 298 13.54 -6.43 -10.88
N ILE A 299 14.75 -6.62 -11.43
CA ILE A 299 15.57 -5.52 -11.98
C ILE A 299 14.89 -4.88 -13.20
N GLU A 300 14.37 -5.69 -14.13
CA GLU A 300 13.65 -5.21 -15.32
C GLU A 300 12.40 -4.38 -14.96
N SER A 301 11.77 -4.67 -13.82
CA SER A 301 10.61 -3.92 -13.34
C SER A 301 10.94 -2.50 -12.88
N GLY A 302 12.20 -2.23 -12.52
CA GLY A 302 12.63 -0.97 -11.93
C GLY A 302 12.15 -0.73 -10.49
N ASP A 303 11.41 -1.68 -9.89
CA ASP A 303 10.94 -1.58 -8.52
C ASP A 303 12.04 -2.00 -7.53
N THR A 304 12.58 -1.02 -6.80
CA THR A 304 13.65 -1.25 -5.81
C THR A 304 13.20 -2.15 -4.66
N ASP A 305 11.93 -2.09 -4.25
CA ASP A 305 11.41 -2.91 -3.14
C ASP A 305 11.31 -4.38 -3.55
N LEU A 306 10.92 -4.62 -4.80
CA LEU A 306 10.90 -5.96 -5.38
C LEU A 306 12.30 -6.54 -5.50
N VAL A 307 13.29 -5.73 -5.89
CA VAL A 307 14.70 -6.15 -5.90
C VAL A 307 15.19 -6.48 -4.49
N TYR A 308 14.91 -5.64 -3.49
CA TYR A 308 15.26 -5.95 -2.10
C TYR A 308 14.60 -7.24 -1.60
N THR A 309 13.33 -7.45 -1.92
CA THR A 309 12.59 -8.66 -1.57
C THR A 309 13.30 -9.91 -2.11
N VAL A 310 13.71 -9.90 -3.38
CA VAL A 310 14.44 -11.02 -3.98
C VAL A 310 15.82 -11.18 -3.33
N VAL A 311 16.59 -10.10 -3.17
CA VAL A 311 17.95 -10.16 -2.62
C VAL A 311 17.94 -10.69 -1.18
N LEU A 312 17.02 -10.22 -0.34
CA LEU A 312 16.89 -10.69 1.05
C LEU A 312 16.42 -12.15 1.12
N HIS A 313 15.51 -12.56 0.23
CA HIS A 313 15.13 -13.97 0.11
C HIS A 313 16.33 -14.85 -0.26
N LEU A 314 17.14 -14.40 -1.24
CA LEU A 314 18.34 -15.12 -1.66
C LEU A 314 19.40 -15.23 -0.57
N LYS A 315 19.54 -14.20 0.26
CA LYS A 315 20.47 -14.21 1.40
C LYS A 315 20.12 -15.30 2.42
N ASN A 316 18.82 -15.57 2.61
CA ASN A 316 18.35 -16.58 3.57
C ASN A 316 18.43 -18.01 3.01
N GLU A 317 18.22 -18.18 1.70
CA GLU A 317 18.20 -19.51 1.04
C GLU A 317 19.59 -19.98 0.58
N LEU A 318 20.46 -19.07 0.15
CA LEU A 318 21.76 -19.40 -0.43
C LEU A 318 22.88 -19.33 0.61
N ASN A 319 23.91 -20.16 0.44
CA ASN A 319 25.16 -19.97 1.17
C ASN A 319 25.84 -18.65 0.77
N ARG A 320 26.65 -18.08 1.68
CA ARG A 320 27.31 -16.77 1.50
C ARG A 320 28.05 -16.64 0.17
N SER A 321 28.82 -17.66 -0.22
CA SER A 321 29.60 -17.64 -1.46
C SER A 321 28.72 -17.64 -2.72
N THR A 322 27.67 -18.46 -2.74
CA THR A 322 26.74 -18.58 -3.89
C THR A 322 25.87 -17.34 -4.02
N PHE A 323 25.47 -16.76 -2.88
CA PHE A 323 24.77 -15.49 -2.82
C PHE A 323 25.59 -14.37 -3.47
N PHE A 324 26.86 -14.19 -3.05
CA PHE A 324 27.72 -13.17 -3.61
C PHE A 324 28.03 -13.39 -5.09
N MET A 325 28.33 -14.63 -5.50
CA MET A 325 28.50 -14.96 -6.92
C MET A 325 27.26 -14.62 -7.76
N THR A 326 26.05 -14.79 -7.19
CA THR A 326 24.81 -14.43 -7.89
C THR A 326 24.65 -12.92 -8.02
N LEU A 327 24.99 -12.16 -6.97
CA LEU A 327 24.93 -10.69 -6.99
C LEU A 327 26.00 -10.06 -7.88
N GLN A 328 27.22 -10.61 -7.95
CA GLN A 328 28.28 -10.10 -8.82
C GLN A 328 27.89 -10.14 -10.31
N ASN A 329 27.09 -11.13 -10.70
CA ASN A 329 26.55 -11.23 -12.06
C ASN A 329 25.41 -10.23 -12.34
N GLN A 330 24.96 -9.46 -11.34
CA GLN A 330 23.84 -8.52 -11.43
C GLN A 330 24.20 -7.18 -10.73
N PRO A 331 24.87 -6.24 -11.43
CA PRO A 331 25.47 -5.05 -10.82
C PRO A 331 24.45 -4.14 -10.11
N VAL A 332 23.23 -4.05 -10.64
CA VAL A 332 22.14 -3.26 -10.02
C VAL A 332 21.77 -3.82 -8.65
N ALA A 333 21.57 -5.14 -8.56
CA ALA A 333 21.26 -5.80 -7.29
C ALA A 333 22.41 -5.68 -6.28
N LEU A 334 23.66 -5.83 -6.74
CA LEU A 334 24.84 -5.64 -5.89
C LEU A 334 24.94 -4.21 -5.34
N SER A 335 24.65 -3.19 -6.17
CA SER A 335 24.69 -1.79 -5.73
C SER A 335 23.64 -1.50 -4.64
N LEU A 336 22.41 -2.00 -4.83
CA LEU A 336 21.34 -1.87 -3.84
C LEU A 336 21.65 -2.65 -2.56
N TYR A 337 22.26 -3.83 -2.68
CA TYR A 337 22.70 -4.62 -1.53
C TYR A 337 23.81 -3.93 -0.75
N ARG A 338 24.80 -3.33 -1.42
CA ARG A 338 25.84 -2.51 -0.77
C ARG A 338 25.24 -1.34 -0.01
N GLN A 339 24.24 -0.67 -0.59
CA GLN A 339 23.52 0.41 0.09
C GLN A 339 22.79 -0.10 1.34
N PHE A 340 22.14 -1.26 1.27
CA PHE A 340 21.54 -1.90 2.44
C PHE A 340 22.59 -2.21 3.53
N CYS A 341 23.72 -2.81 3.15
CA CYS A 341 24.80 -3.14 4.10
C CYS A 341 25.42 -1.90 4.77
N LYS A 342 25.50 -0.75 4.06
CA LYS A 342 26.00 0.52 4.65
C LYS A 342 25.19 0.96 5.88
N HIS A 343 23.92 0.60 5.98
CA HIS A 343 23.04 0.99 7.07
C HIS A 343 22.87 -0.10 8.13
N GLN A 344 22.81 -1.37 7.72
CA GLN A 344 22.42 -2.47 8.61
C GLN A 344 23.59 -3.40 8.98
N GLU A 345 24.57 -3.59 8.08
CA GLU A 345 25.59 -4.65 8.22
C GLU A 345 26.98 -4.19 7.72
N PRO A 346 27.72 -3.39 8.52
CA PRO A 346 29.01 -2.83 8.11
C PRO A 346 30.10 -3.90 7.94
N GLU A 347 30.09 -4.98 8.72
CA GLU A 347 31.06 -6.08 8.57
C GLU A 347 30.85 -6.84 7.25
N THR A 348 29.60 -7.09 6.86
CA THR A 348 29.30 -7.69 5.55
C THR A 348 29.76 -6.77 4.41
N LEU A 349 29.64 -5.46 4.58
CA LEU A 349 30.13 -4.50 3.59
C LEU A 349 31.67 -4.56 3.45
N LYS A 350 32.39 -4.71 4.57
CA LYS A 350 33.85 -4.88 4.57
C LYS A 350 34.25 -6.11 3.77
N ASP A 351 33.60 -7.25 4.02
CA ASP A 351 33.86 -8.49 3.30
C ASP A 351 33.59 -8.36 1.79
N LEU A 352 32.52 -7.66 1.40
CA LEU A 352 32.23 -7.38 -0.01
C LEU A 352 33.34 -6.57 -0.67
N TYR A 353 33.79 -5.50 -0.01
CA TYR A 353 34.87 -4.67 -0.56
C TYR A 353 36.21 -5.41 -0.61
N ASN A 354 36.48 -6.31 0.34
CA ASN A 354 37.65 -7.20 0.30
C ASN A 354 37.57 -8.17 -0.88
N GLN A 355 36.41 -8.77 -1.15
CA GLN A 355 36.25 -9.72 -2.27
C GLN A 355 36.35 -9.05 -3.64
N ASP A 356 35.91 -7.80 -3.74
CA ASP A 356 35.94 -7.03 -4.99
C ASP A 356 37.25 -6.25 -5.19
N ASP A 357 38.26 -6.44 -4.33
CA ASP A 357 39.53 -5.68 -4.27
C ASP A 357 39.31 -4.15 -4.31
N ASN A 358 38.21 -3.68 -3.70
CA ASN A 358 37.87 -2.26 -3.67
C ASN A 358 38.55 -1.57 -2.48
N HIS A 359 39.88 -1.46 -2.59
CA HIS A 359 40.75 -0.86 -1.59
C HIS A 359 40.41 0.60 -1.26
N GLN A 360 39.87 1.36 -2.23
CA GLN A 360 39.43 2.73 -2.01
C GLN A 360 38.31 2.81 -0.98
N GLU A 361 37.29 1.95 -1.12
CA GLU A 361 36.15 1.93 -0.20
C GLU A 361 36.51 1.28 1.14
N LEU A 362 37.45 0.32 1.16
CA LEU A 362 38.01 -0.22 2.40
C LEU A 362 38.69 0.88 3.23
N GLY A 363 39.53 1.70 2.59
CA GLY A 363 40.15 2.87 3.25
C GLY A 363 39.11 3.82 3.84
N ASN A 364 38.07 4.15 3.06
CA ASN A 364 36.96 4.99 3.53
C ASN A 364 36.22 4.38 4.74
N LEU A 365 36.02 3.06 4.74
CA LEU A 365 35.39 2.35 5.84
C LEU A 365 36.24 2.40 7.11
N HIS A 366 37.54 2.13 7.01
CA HIS A 366 38.49 2.22 8.12
C HIS A 366 38.51 3.61 8.75
N VAL A 367 38.58 4.67 7.93
CA VAL A 367 38.49 6.06 8.42
C VAL A 367 37.19 6.30 9.16
N ARG A 368 36.04 5.91 8.61
CA ARG A 368 34.73 6.11 9.27
C ARG A 368 34.60 5.33 10.57
N SER A 369 35.04 4.07 10.60
CA SER A 369 34.99 3.20 11.78
C SER A 369 35.82 3.76 12.93
N SER A 370 36.95 4.40 12.63
CA SER A 370 37.87 5.00 13.61
C SER A 370 37.25 6.13 14.46
N TYR A 371 36.21 6.79 13.93
CA TYR A 371 35.45 7.85 14.62
C TYR A 371 34.07 7.42 15.11
N THR A 372 33.56 6.28 14.63
CA THR A 372 32.23 5.78 15.03
C THR A 372 32.31 4.89 16.28
N SER A 373 33.41 4.17 16.45
CA SER A 373 33.61 3.31 17.62
C SER A 373 34.24 4.11 18.77
N GLU A 374 33.76 3.96 20.01
CA GLU A 374 34.42 4.46 21.23
C GLU A 374 35.73 3.69 21.48
N LYS A 375 36.73 3.91 20.63
CA LYS A 375 38.06 3.31 20.74
C LYS A 375 38.99 4.22 21.50
N SER A 376 39.96 3.61 22.19
CA SER A 376 41.12 4.37 22.67
C SER A 376 41.82 5.04 21.49
N MET A 377 42.60 6.07 21.78
CA MET A 377 43.37 6.78 20.76
C MET A 377 44.25 5.83 19.93
N GLU A 378 44.89 4.85 20.58
CA GLU A 378 45.72 3.84 19.93
C GLU A 378 44.90 2.97 18.99
N GLY A 379 43.67 2.60 19.37
CA GLY A 379 42.75 1.87 18.51
C GLY A 379 42.32 2.70 17.28
N ARG A 380 42.05 4.00 17.46
CA ARG A 380 41.74 4.91 16.35
C ARG A 380 42.93 5.03 15.39
N VAL A 381 44.14 5.20 15.92
CA VAL A 381 45.37 5.30 15.12
C VAL A 381 45.64 4.01 14.37
N ALA A 382 45.43 2.84 14.98
CA ALA A 382 45.57 1.56 14.31
C ALA A 382 44.60 1.42 13.12
N GLU A 383 43.33 1.78 13.30
CA GLU A 383 42.36 1.73 12.18
C GLU A 383 42.67 2.74 11.08
N LEU A 384 43.12 3.95 11.42
CA LEU A 384 43.56 4.91 10.42
C LEU A 384 44.79 4.39 9.67
N GLN A 385 45.70 3.67 10.34
CA GLN A 385 46.86 3.05 9.71
C GLN A 385 46.44 1.96 8.71
N ASP A 386 45.49 1.09 9.09
CA ASP A 386 44.91 0.13 8.14
C ASP A 386 44.30 0.86 6.93
N GLY A 387 43.61 1.99 7.16
CA GLY A 387 43.07 2.83 6.10
C GLY A 387 44.14 3.40 5.17
N VAL A 388 45.28 3.83 5.70
CA VAL A 388 46.44 4.30 4.91
C VAL A 388 46.95 3.17 4.00
N ASP A 389 47.13 1.97 4.54
CA ASP A 389 47.63 0.82 3.81
C ASP A 389 46.68 0.45 2.65
N GLU A 390 45.37 0.48 2.90
CA GLU A 390 44.36 0.26 1.86
C GLU A 390 44.35 1.37 0.79
N TYR A 391 44.49 2.64 1.16
CA TYR A 391 44.59 3.72 0.16
C TYR A 391 45.85 3.62 -0.71
N TYR A 392 46.98 3.14 -0.17
CA TYR A 392 48.17 2.85 -0.98
C TYR A 392 47.94 1.70 -1.96
N LYS A 393 47.26 0.62 -1.53
CA LYS A 393 46.83 -0.47 -2.44
C LYS A 393 45.89 0.05 -3.53
N ALA A 394 45.02 1.01 -3.19
CA ALA A 394 44.13 1.71 -4.13
C ALA A 394 44.84 2.71 -5.06
N LYS A 395 46.15 2.96 -4.87
CA LYS A 395 46.92 4.02 -5.56
C LYS A 395 46.36 5.43 -5.36
N ASN A 396 45.69 5.68 -4.24
CA ASN A 396 45.19 7.00 -3.87
C ASN A 396 46.16 7.69 -2.90
N GLU A 397 47.23 8.27 -3.45
CA GLU A 397 48.27 8.94 -2.67
C GLU A 397 47.74 10.10 -1.83
N PHE A 398 46.73 10.82 -2.33
CA PHE A 398 46.13 11.93 -1.61
C PHE A 398 45.44 11.46 -0.34
N ALA A 399 44.55 10.45 -0.43
CA ALA A 399 43.82 9.94 0.72
C ALA A 399 44.76 9.26 1.72
N ALA A 400 45.74 8.50 1.23
CA ALA A 400 46.77 7.89 2.08
C ALA A 400 47.53 8.96 2.88
N LYS A 401 48.03 10.01 2.20
CA LYS A 401 48.78 11.09 2.85
C LYS A 401 47.92 11.93 3.80
N ALA A 402 46.69 12.25 3.42
CA ALA A 402 45.78 13.00 4.28
C ALA A 402 45.46 12.22 5.58
N THR A 403 45.31 10.90 5.47
CA THR A 403 45.07 10.02 6.63
C THR A 403 46.33 9.88 7.49
N ASP A 404 47.52 9.78 6.89
CA ASP A 404 48.81 9.78 7.60
C ASP A 404 49.07 11.11 8.33
N ASP A 405 48.80 12.24 7.68
CA ASP A 405 48.87 13.57 8.30
C ASP A 405 47.88 13.68 9.47
N GLN A 406 46.68 13.10 9.37
CA GLN A 406 45.72 13.05 10.48
C GLN A 406 46.24 12.21 11.65
N ILE A 407 46.85 11.05 11.41
CA ILE A 407 47.50 10.23 12.45
C ILE A 407 48.60 11.03 13.16
N LYS A 408 49.44 11.72 12.38
CA LYS A 408 50.50 12.58 12.91
C LYS A 408 49.92 13.70 13.78
N LEU A 409 48.84 14.35 13.33
CA LEU A 409 48.19 15.43 14.07
C LEU A 409 47.63 14.92 15.40
N LEU A 410 46.89 13.80 15.40
CA LEU A 410 46.35 13.21 16.63
C LEU A 410 47.44 12.89 17.64
N ARG A 411 48.56 12.29 17.20
CA ARG A 411 49.73 12.00 18.06
C ARG A 411 50.34 13.27 18.65
N MET A 412 50.41 14.36 17.88
CA MET A 412 50.91 15.64 18.38
C MET A 412 49.93 16.29 19.36
N GLN A 413 48.63 16.31 19.04
CA GLN A 413 47.58 16.86 19.90
C GLN A 413 47.50 16.14 21.25
N ARG A 414 47.67 14.83 21.28
CA ARG A 414 47.74 14.07 22.54
C ARG A 414 48.88 14.56 23.43
N ARG A 415 50.08 14.71 22.87
CA ARG A 415 51.23 15.25 23.61
C ARG A 415 50.98 16.68 24.09
N LEU A 416 50.34 17.52 23.27
CA LEU A 416 49.96 18.87 23.67
C LEU A 416 48.94 18.87 24.81
N GLN A 417 47.98 17.95 24.77
CA GLN A 417 47.00 17.79 25.84
C GLN A 417 47.66 17.34 27.14
N ASP A 418 48.62 16.41 27.07
CA ASP A 418 49.39 15.96 28.25
C ASP A 418 50.34 17.08 28.77
N ASP A 419 50.96 17.87 27.88
CA ASP A 419 51.87 18.97 28.24
C ASP A 419 51.14 20.19 28.85
N PHE A 420 49.93 20.52 28.37
CA PHE A 420 49.22 21.77 28.69
C PHE A 420 47.92 21.60 29.47
N ASP A 421 47.50 20.36 29.76
CA ASP A 421 46.24 20.01 30.41
C ASP A 421 45.01 20.70 29.78
N LYS A 422 44.98 20.71 28.44
CA LYS A 422 43.92 21.33 27.63
C LYS A 422 43.42 20.39 26.54
N PRO A 423 42.12 20.45 26.17
CA PRO A 423 41.54 19.57 25.17
C PRO A 423 41.99 19.99 23.75
N TYR A 424 43.13 19.48 23.30
CA TYR A 424 43.64 19.71 21.94
C TYR A 424 43.22 18.63 20.93
N LEU A 425 42.69 17.51 21.41
CA LEU A 425 42.33 16.38 20.56
C LEU A 425 41.18 16.72 19.62
N ASP A 426 41.23 16.19 18.39
CA ASP A 426 40.21 16.32 17.34
C ASP A 426 39.97 17.75 16.81
N TYR A 427 40.74 18.73 17.26
CA TYR A 427 40.82 20.02 16.59
C TYR A 427 41.39 19.89 15.19
N SER A 428 40.95 20.78 14.29
CA SER A 428 41.62 20.89 13.01
C SER A 428 43.07 21.37 13.23
N LEU A 429 43.95 21.14 12.25
CA LEU A 429 45.31 21.72 12.30
C LEU A 429 45.26 23.25 12.45
N HIS A 430 44.26 23.91 11.85
CA HIS A 430 44.06 25.35 11.98
C HIS A 430 43.77 25.73 13.44
N ASP A 431 42.77 25.10 14.05
CA ASP A 431 42.33 25.43 15.41
C ASP A 431 43.40 25.05 16.44
N THR A 432 44.15 23.98 16.19
CA THR A 432 45.30 23.59 17.02
C THR A 432 46.36 24.69 17.03
N VAL A 433 46.76 25.20 15.86
CA VAL A 433 47.75 26.29 15.75
C VAL A 433 47.19 27.59 16.33
N TYR A 434 45.91 27.86 16.12
CA TYR A 434 45.23 29.06 16.61
C TYR A 434 45.24 29.12 18.15
N ASN A 435 44.78 28.05 18.80
CA ASN A 435 44.73 27.94 20.25
C ASN A 435 46.12 27.94 20.88
N LEU A 436 47.13 27.35 20.23
CA LEU A 436 48.52 27.44 20.71
C LEU A 436 49.05 28.89 20.71
N ILE A 437 48.66 29.72 19.74
CA ILE A 437 49.06 31.13 19.69
C ILE A 437 48.31 31.94 20.73
N LEU A 438 47.01 31.69 20.92
CA LEU A 438 46.22 32.27 22.02
C LEU A 438 46.80 31.93 23.39
N ASP A 439 47.36 30.73 23.54
CA ASP A 439 48.03 30.29 24.76
C ASP A 439 49.46 30.84 24.90
N GLY A 440 49.98 31.55 23.90
CA GLY A 440 51.35 32.11 23.90
C GLY A 440 52.46 31.13 23.52
N ASN A 441 52.10 29.93 23.09
CA ASN A 441 53.03 28.86 22.73
C ASN A 441 53.52 28.98 21.26
N HIS A 442 54.11 30.13 20.92
CA HIS A 442 54.53 30.47 19.56
C HIS A 442 55.50 29.46 18.94
N LYS A 443 56.42 28.91 19.73
CA LYS A 443 57.41 27.91 19.27
C LYS A 443 56.74 26.62 18.79
N ARG A 444 55.72 26.13 19.52
CA ARG A 444 54.97 24.92 19.16
C ARG A 444 54.08 25.17 17.94
N ALA A 445 53.46 26.35 17.84
CA ALA A 445 52.71 26.76 16.65
C ALA A 445 53.59 26.81 15.39
N GLU A 446 54.81 27.36 15.50
CA GLU A 446 55.78 27.38 14.41
C GLU A 446 56.35 26.01 14.05
N GLN A 447 56.39 25.08 15.00
CA GLN A 447 56.72 23.68 14.74
C GLN A 447 55.64 23.03 13.88
N LEU A 448 54.36 23.14 14.25
CA LEU A 448 53.24 22.61 13.47
C LEU A 448 53.16 23.21 12.06
N TYR A 449 53.38 24.52 11.93
CA TYR A 449 53.47 25.20 10.63
C TYR A 449 54.49 24.54 9.70
N ARG A 450 55.68 24.21 10.21
CA ARG A 450 56.74 23.54 9.44
C ARG A 450 56.42 22.07 9.18
N ASP A 451 55.97 21.35 10.21
CA ASP A 451 55.75 19.91 10.17
C ASP A 451 54.62 19.50 9.21
N PHE A 452 53.61 20.35 9.05
CA PHE A 452 52.47 20.13 8.15
C PHE A 452 52.51 20.99 6.89
N LYS A 453 53.58 21.79 6.69
CA LYS A 453 53.79 22.65 5.53
C LYS A 453 52.56 23.54 5.23
N ILE A 454 52.02 24.18 6.27
CA ILE A 454 50.86 25.05 6.12
C ILE A 454 51.23 26.20 5.17
N PRO A 455 50.41 26.53 4.14
CA PRO A 455 50.72 27.61 3.22
C PRO A 455 50.96 28.95 3.94
N ASP A 456 52.02 29.67 3.58
CA ASP A 456 52.44 30.91 4.24
C ASP A 456 51.29 31.91 4.36
N LYS A 457 50.52 32.13 3.29
CA LYS A 457 49.35 33.03 3.34
C LYS A 457 48.35 32.65 4.44
N ARG A 458 48.07 31.35 4.61
CA ARG A 458 47.12 30.84 5.62
C ARG A 458 47.69 30.99 7.02
N PHE A 459 48.96 30.62 7.23
CA PHE A 459 49.61 30.75 8.53
C PHE A 459 49.70 32.21 8.98
N TRP A 460 50.01 33.14 8.07
CA TRP A 460 50.09 34.56 8.38
C TRP A 460 48.74 35.12 8.81
N TRP A 461 47.65 34.84 8.09
CA TRP A 461 46.29 35.23 8.49
C TRP A 461 45.90 34.66 9.86
N LEU A 462 46.19 33.38 10.08
CA LEU A 462 45.92 32.70 11.35
C LEU A 462 46.68 33.36 12.50
N LYS A 463 48.00 33.56 12.35
CA LYS A 463 48.87 34.11 13.40
C LYS A 463 48.49 35.54 13.76
N ILE A 464 48.21 36.41 12.79
CA ILE A 464 47.81 37.79 13.12
C ILE A 464 46.43 37.87 13.77
N SER A 465 45.51 36.97 13.40
CA SER A 465 44.17 36.94 13.99
C SER A 465 44.25 36.49 15.45
N ALA A 466 44.99 35.41 15.72
CA ALA A 466 45.19 34.91 17.08
C ALA A 466 45.98 35.91 17.96
N LEU A 467 47.02 36.55 17.43
CA LEU A 467 47.78 37.57 18.17
C LEU A 467 46.92 38.80 18.51
N ALA A 468 46.03 39.21 17.61
CA ALA A 468 45.11 40.31 17.88
C ALA A 468 44.04 39.97 18.92
N GLU A 469 43.49 38.76 18.88
CA GLU A 469 42.52 38.31 19.89
C GLU A 469 43.16 38.18 21.28
N ARG A 470 44.45 37.80 21.33
CA ARG A 470 45.26 37.81 22.57
C ARG A 470 45.73 39.20 23.00
N GLU A 471 45.53 40.23 22.17
CA GLU A 471 46.08 41.57 22.35
C GLU A 471 47.62 41.62 22.48
N ASP A 472 48.32 40.62 21.93
CA ASP A 472 49.79 40.59 21.91
C ASP A 472 50.35 41.34 20.69
N TRP A 473 50.27 42.66 20.80
CA TRP A 473 50.70 43.59 19.76
C TRP A 473 52.22 43.63 19.58
N GLU A 474 52.98 43.39 20.64
CA GLU A 474 54.45 43.37 20.58
C GLU A 474 54.95 42.23 19.70
N GLU A 475 54.40 41.02 19.89
CA GLU A 475 54.76 39.87 19.06
C GLU A 475 54.21 40.02 17.64
N MET A 476 53.07 40.67 17.44
CA MET A 476 52.59 41.02 16.10
C MET A 476 53.56 41.96 15.38
N GLU A 477 54.09 42.97 16.06
CA GLU A 477 55.08 43.88 15.48
C GLU A 477 56.38 43.13 15.12
N LYS A 478 56.89 42.28 16.03
CA LYS A 478 58.05 41.41 15.77
C LYS A 478 57.81 40.49 14.57
N PHE A 479 56.65 39.85 14.52
CA PHE A 479 56.26 38.96 13.42
C PHE A 479 56.21 39.70 12.09
N SER A 480 55.68 40.92 12.06
CA SER A 480 55.63 41.76 10.85
C SER A 480 57.01 42.08 10.28
N LYS A 481 58.06 42.09 11.11
CA LYS A 481 59.45 42.39 10.73
C LYS A 481 60.24 41.14 10.34
N SER A 482 59.72 39.95 10.65
CA SER A 482 60.43 38.69 10.44
C SER A 482 60.71 38.38 8.96
N LYS A 483 59.70 38.52 8.10
CA LYS A 483 59.78 38.33 6.64
C LYS A 483 58.78 39.25 5.94
N LYS A 484 58.93 39.44 4.62
CA LYS A 484 57.94 40.16 3.82
C LYS A 484 56.60 39.41 3.86
N SER A 485 55.54 40.10 4.29
CA SER A 485 54.21 39.49 4.43
C SER A 485 53.64 39.02 3.08
N PRO A 486 53.30 37.72 2.93
CA PRO A 486 52.69 37.17 1.71
C PRO A 486 51.22 37.57 1.53
N ILE A 487 50.61 38.15 2.56
CA ILE A 487 49.23 38.68 2.56
C ILE A 487 49.19 40.21 2.46
N GLY A 488 50.36 40.86 2.38
CA GLY A 488 50.49 42.31 2.49
C GLY A 488 50.33 42.82 3.93
N TYR A 489 50.24 44.13 4.08
CA TYR A 489 50.09 44.79 5.39
C TYR A 489 48.70 45.38 5.63
N LEU A 490 47.83 45.44 4.61
CA LEU A 490 46.44 45.88 4.79
C LEU A 490 45.68 44.97 5.79
N PRO A 491 45.81 43.63 5.75
CA PRO A 491 45.23 42.76 6.77
C PRO A 491 45.63 43.10 8.21
N PHE A 492 46.88 43.51 8.43
CA PHE A 492 47.36 43.91 9.75
C PHE A 492 46.62 45.16 10.23
N VAL A 493 46.42 46.14 9.34
CA VAL A 493 45.66 47.36 9.65
C VAL A 493 44.20 47.04 9.96
N GLU A 494 43.54 46.24 9.11
CA GLU A 494 42.14 45.86 9.28
C GLU A 494 41.90 45.13 10.61
N ILE A 495 42.78 44.21 10.99
CA ILE A 495 42.67 43.47 12.25
C ILE A 495 42.96 44.36 13.47
N CYS A 496 43.99 45.19 13.43
CA CYS A 496 44.29 46.13 14.53
C CYS A 496 43.12 47.08 14.78
N VAL A 497 42.50 47.61 13.71
CA VAL A 497 41.32 48.47 13.80
C VAL A 497 40.10 47.72 14.35
N LYS A 498 39.90 46.47 13.92
CA LYS A 498 38.81 45.60 14.42
C LYS A 498 38.88 45.38 15.93
N HIS A 499 40.09 45.24 16.48
CA HIS A 499 40.34 45.10 17.93
C HIS A 499 40.60 46.45 18.63
N HIS A 500 40.14 47.56 18.05
CA HIS A 500 40.20 48.91 18.61
C HIS A 500 41.61 49.48 18.89
N ASN A 501 42.68 48.84 18.42
CA ASN A 501 44.05 49.35 18.56
C ASN A 501 44.47 50.15 17.31
N ARG A 502 44.06 51.42 17.26
CA ARG A 502 44.43 52.34 16.17
C ARG A 502 45.91 52.72 16.19
N TYR A 503 46.57 52.68 17.35
CA TYR A 503 47.98 53.04 17.49
C TYR A 503 48.88 52.06 16.74
N GLU A 504 48.65 50.77 16.90
CA GLU A 504 49.38 49.74 16.16
C GLU A 504 49.02 49.74 14.66
N ALA A 505 47.74 49.98 14.34
CA ALA A 505 47.31 50.11 12.95
C ALA A 505 48.06 51.22 12.19
N LYS A 506 48.35 52.36 12.84
CA LYS A 506 49.17 53.46 12.26
C LYS A 506 50.55 53.01 11.84
N LYS A 507 51.19 52.09 12.58
CA LYS A 507 52.55 51.59 12.24
C LYS A 507 52.56 50.77 10.95
N PHE A 508 51.46 50.09 10.63
CA PHE A 508 51.35 49.24 9.44
C PHE A 508 50.86 49.98 8.19
N ALA A 509 50.10 51.08 8.33
CA ALA A 509 49.53 51.82 7.21
C ALA A 509 50.55 52.30 6.14
N PRO A 510 51.74 52.84 6.50
CA PRO A 510 52.76 53.22 5.52
C PRO A 510 53.34 52.04 4.73
N ARG A 511 53.31 50.84 5.32
CA ARG A 511 53.86 49.61 4.73
C ARG A 511 52.89 48.94 3.76
N VAL A 512 51.64 49.40 3.70
CA VAL A 512 50.65 48.92 2.73
C VAL A 512 51.08 49.31 1.31
N ALA A 513 50.79 48.43 0.35
CA ALA A 513 51.05 48.67 -1.05
C ALA A 513 50.36 49.98 -1.51
N PRO A 514 50.97 50.78 -2.41
CA PRO A 514 50.43 52.07 -2.81
C PRO A 514 48.94 52.02 -3.18
N GLU A 515 48.52 51.02 -3.95
CA GLU A 515 47.15 50.86 -4.45
C GLU A 515 46.10 50.70 -3.34
N GLN A 516 46.51 50.29 -2.14
CA GLN A 516 45.62 50.06 -1.00
C GLN A 516 45.90 51.00 0.17
N ARG A 517 46.89 51.89 0.04
CA ARG A 517 47.38 52.74 1.13
C ARG A 517 46.36 53.79 1.55
N VAL A 518 45.64 54.38 0.60
CA VAL A 518 44.55 55.33 0.91
C VAL A 518 43.47 54.65 1.75
N LYS A 519 43.06 53.43 1.38
CA LYS A 519 42.11 52.63 2.17
C LYS A 519 42.63 52.36 3.58
N ALA A 520 43.92 52.04 3.73
CA ALA A 520 44.54 51.80 5.03
C ALA A 520 44.51 53.04 5.94
N TYR A 521 44.91 54.21 5.45
CA TYR A 521 44.87 55.45 6.25
C TYR A 521 43.46 55.87 6.67
N ILE A 522 42.47 55.64 5.80
CA ILE A 522 41.06 55.87 6.13
C ILE A 522 40.59 54.94 7.26
N LEU A 523 40.96 53.66 7.22
CA LEU A 523 40.61 52.70 8.27
C LEU A 523 41.22 53.08 9.63
N VAL A 524 42.43 53.65 9.62
CA VAL A 524 43.13 54.10 10.82
C VAL A 524 42.56 55.43 11.36
N GLY A 525 41.89 56.21 10.51
CA GLY A 525 41.33 57.53 10.83
C GLY A 525 42.29 58.70 10.58
N GLU A 526 43.37 58.49 9.82
CA GLU A 526 44.34 59.53 9.44
C GLU A 526 43.95 60.13 8.08
N LEU A 527 42.91 60.97 8.09
CA LEU A 527 42.34 61.54 6.86
C LEU A 527 43.29 62.51 6.15
N ASP A 528 44.15 63.24 6.90
CA ASP A 528 45.20 64.09 6.34
C ASP A 528 46.19 63.30 5.48
N GLN A 529 46.71 62.19 6.02
CA GLN A 529 47.66 61.31 5.31
C GLN A 529 47.00 60.56 4.16
N ALA A 530 45.72 60.18 4.32
CA ALA A 530 44.92 59.60 3.24
C ALA A 530 44.75 60.60 2.08
N ALA A 531 44.50 61.87 2.37
CA ALA A 531 44.37 62.93 1.39
C ALA A 531 45.68 63.20 0.66
N ASP A 532 46.81 63.30 1.38
CA ASP A 532 48.13 63.47 0.76
C ASP A 532 48.48 62.32 -0.19
N THR A 533 48.25 61.08 0.26
CA THR A 533 48.49 59.87 -0.56
C THR A 533 47.60 59.84 -1.81
N ALA A 534 46.31 60.21 -1.69
CA ALA A 534 45.38 60.25 -2.81
C ALA A 534 45.73 61.36 -3.82
N ILE A 535 46.26 62.49 -3.35
CA ILE A 535 46.75 63.59 -4.20
C ILE A 535 48.01 63.15 -4.96
N GLU A 536 48.94 62.45 -4.30
CA GLU A 536 50.13 61.87 -4.94
C GLU A 536 49.78 60.87 -6.04
N HIS A 537 48.79 59.99 -5.81
CA HIS A 537 48.31 59.03 -6.80
C HIS A 537 47.54 59.66 -7.96
N LYS A 538 47.11 60.92 -7.86
CA LYS A 538 46.26 61.62 -8.84
C LYS A 538 44.98 60.86 -9.20
N SER A 539 44.44 60.08 -8.26
CA SER A 539 43.27 59.23 -8.47
C SER A 539 42.00 59.92 -7.99
N GLU A 540 41.14 60.34 -8.91
CA GLU A 540 39.89 61.04 -8.58
C GLU A 540 38.94 60.18 -7.73
N SER A 541 38.94 58.86 -7.96
CA SER A 541 38.15 57.91 -7.16
C SER A 541 38.61 57.84 -5.71
N GLU A 542 39.92 57.89 -5.45
CA GLU A 542 40.48 57.86 -4.08
C GLU A 542 40.19 59.19 -3.36
N LEU A 543 40.31 60.31 -4.05
CA LEU A 543 39.97 61.64 -3.52
C LEU A 543 38.48 61.75 -3.14
N ASN A 544 37.58 61.18 -3.97
CA ASN A 544 36.15 61.09 -3.66
C ASN A 544 35.87 60.21 -2.42
N LEU A 545 36.62 59.11 -2.27
CA LEU A 545 36.46 58.18 -1.16
C LEU A 545 36.89 58.81 0.18
N VAL A 546 37.99 59.59 0.19
CA VAL A 546 38.43 60.35 1.38
C VAL A 546 37.43 61.45 1.72
N LEU A 547 36.95 62.21 0.73
CA LEU A 547 35.93 63.25 0.93
C LEU A 547 34.63 62.70 1.53
N ALA A 548 34.17 61.54 1.06
CA ALA A 548 32.97 60.89 1.59
C ALA A 548 33.08 60.47 3.06
N LYS A 549 34.30 60.39 3.61
CA LYS A 549 34.56 60.06 5.02
C LYS A 549 34.82 61.28 5.91
N CYS A 550 35.02 62.45 5.33
CA CYS A 550 35.13 63.72 6.06
C CYS A 550 33.73 64.17 6.51
N THR A 551 33.38 63.97 7.77
CA THR A 551 32.02 64.24 8.30
C THR A 551 31.99 65.23 9.45
N SER A 552 33.16 65.53 10.05
CA SER A 552 33.28 66.41 11.20
C SER A 552 33.84 67.78 10.83
N SER A 553 33.56 68.82 11.63
CA SER A 553 34.07 70.18 11.41
C SER A 553 35.60 70.27 11.48
N THR A 554 36.25 69.31 12.14
CA THR A 554 37.71 69.17 12.19
C THR A 554 38.32 68.67 10.88
N ASP A 555 37.52 68.03 10.00
CA ASP A 555 37.97 67.53 8.69
C ASP A 555 37.85 68.58 7.58
N ALA A 556 37.34 69.79 7.89
CA ALA A 556 37.10 70.85 6.92
C ALA A 556 38.37 71.27 6.17
N ALA A 557 39.52 71.28 6.86
CA ALA A 557 40.82 71.57 6.26
C ALA A 557 41.27 70.49 5.26
N VAL A 558 41.00 69.21 5.56
CA VAL A 558 41.27 68.07 4.68
C VAL A 558 40.40 68.13 3.43
N ALA A 559 39.10 68.41 3.60
CA ALA A 559 38.16 68.55 2.51
C ALA A 559 38.51 69.72 1.59
N GLU A 560 38.92 70.86 2.15
CA GLU A 560 39.38 72.02 1.38
C GLU A 560 40.67 71.72 0.61
N LYS A 561 41.62 71.00 1.23
CA LYS A 561 42.88 70.55 0.60
C LYS A 561 42.62 69.63 -0.59
N ILE A 562 41.71 68.66 -0.46
CA ILE A 562 41.31 67.76 -1.56
C ILE A 562 40.62 68.54 -2.69
N ASN A 563 39.70 69.45 -2.36
CA ASN A 563 38.99 70.25 -3.35
C ASN A 563 39.94 71.18 -4.14
N ARG A 564 40.92 71.79 -3.47
CA ARG A 564 41.99 72.57 -4.11
C ARG A 564 42.81 71.72 -5.07
N ALA A 565 43.23 70.52 -4.66
CA ALA A 565 43.97 69.58 -5.51
C ALA A 565 43.17 69.14 -6.74
N LYS A 566 41.86 68.86 -6.60
CA LYS A 566 40.96 68.57 -7.73
C LYS A 566 40.87 69.73 -8.72
N THR A 567 40.68 70.96 -8.24
CA THR A 567 40.65 72.15 -9.12
C THR A 567 41.96 72.45 -9.82
N GLN A 568 43.11 72.06 -9.24
CA GLN A 568 44.41 72.18 -9.90
C GLN A 568 44.65 71.10 -10.95
N SER A 569 44.13 69.88 -10.74
CA SER A 569 44.19 68.79 -11.71
C SER A 569 43.27 68.99 -12.92
N LEU A 570 42.21 69.79 -12.80
CA LEU A 570 41.30 70.18 -13.89
C LEU A 570 41.84 71.33 -14.77
N LYS A 571 42.91 72.01 -14.34
CA LYS A 571 43.54 73.15 -15.05
C LYS A 571 44.78 72.76 -15.86
N LYS A 572 45.17 71.48 -15.83
CA LYS A 572 46.20 70.86 -16.67
C LYS A 572 45.54 69.79 -17.51
#